data_AF-A0A2S7TJL5-F1
#
_entry.id   AF-A0A2S7TJL5-F1
#
_cell.length_a   1.000
_cell.length_b   1.000
_cell.length_c   1.000
_cell.angle_alpha   90.00
_cell.angle_beta   90.00
_cell.angle_gamma   90.00
#
_symmetry.space_group_name_H-M   'P 1'
#
loop_
_entity.id
_entity.type
_entity.pdbx_description
1 polymer ?
#
loop_
_entity_poly.entity_id
_entity_poly.type
_entity_poly.pdbx_seq_one_letter_code
_entity_poly.pdbx_strand_id
1 'polypeptide(L)'
;MRNLLQNSQSGESISARFTAYNKSIALFGEYPIFGGIQNKLGKNNYGELNSFGQHSQIIDTFALFGFFVGIIQLFIYFKPILNRLIKERIYVNSLSLSMLISFFTISVLNNVTPSIGLAVFFIYPTLIELNKVKNV
;
A
#
# COMPACT_ATOMS: atom_id res chain seq x y z
N MET A 1 -32.34 -11.56 3.97
CA MET A 1 -31.66 -10.66 3.01
C MET A 1 -31.43 -9.25 3.54
N ARG A 2 -32.44 -8.54 4.09
CA ARG A 2 -32.27 -7.17 4.63
C ARG A 2 -31.21 -7.03 5.73
N ASN A 3 -31.11 -8.01 6.64
CA ASN A 3 -30.10 -8.02 7.71
C ASN A 3 -28.68 -8.33 7.22
N LEU A 4 -28.52 -8.99 6.06
CA LEU A 4 -27.20 -9.20 5.45
C LEU A 4 -26.71 -7.95 4.72
N LEU A 5 -27.63 -7.18 4.13
CA LEU A 5 -27.32 -5.89 3.49
C LEU A 5 -26.94 -4.80 4.51
N GLN A 6 -27.55 -4.81 5.70
CA GLN A 6 -27.17 -3.91 6.79
C GLN A 6 -25.78 -4.23 7.37
N ASN A 7 -25.43 -5.52 7.45
CA ASN A 7 -24.11 -5.96 7.89
C ASN A 7 -23.03 -5.85 6.79
N SER A 8 -23.39 -5.86 5.50
CA SER A 8 -22.42 -5.63 4.42
C SER A 8 -22.09 -4.13 4.23
N GLN A 9 -22.99 -3.23 4.63
CA GLN A 9 -22.71 -1.78 4.60
C GLN A 9 -21.73 -1.34 5.69
N SER A 10 -21.63 -2.09 6.79
CA SER A 10 -20.70 -1.72 7.87
C SER A 10 -19.25 -1.95 7.46
N GLY A 11 -18.92 -3.03 6.75
CA GLY A 11 -17.55 -3.34 6.31
C GLY A 11 -16.94 -2.34 5.32
N GLU A 12 -17.75 -1.73 4.44
CA GLU A 12 -17.25 -0.78 3.42
C GLU A 12 -17.38 0.69 3.81
N SER A 13 -18.02 0.97 4.94
CA SER A 13 -18.19 2.34 5.44
C SER A 13 -16.86 3.02 5.76
N ILE A 14 -16.83 4.36 5.61
CA ILE A 14 -15.66 5.17 5.97
C ILE A 14 -15.24 4.92 7.43
N SER A 15 -16.21 4.75 8.34
CA SER A 15 -15.95 4.44 9.75
C SER A 15 -15.27 3.09 9.95
N ALA A 16 -15.63 2.06 9.18
CA ALA A 16 -14.94 0.77 9.24
C ALA A 16 -13.50 0.85 8.73
N ARG A 17 -13.24 1.62 7.66
CA ARG A 17 -11.87 1.87 7.17
C ARG A 17 -11.01 2.56 8.23
N PHE A 18 -11.53 3.61 8.88
CA PHE A 18 -10.83 4.27 9.99
C PHE A 18 -10.58 3.33 11.17
N THR A 19 -11.56 2.49 11.51
CA THR A 19 -11.40 1.48 12.57
C THR A 19 -10.29 0.49 12.22
N ALA A 20 -10.24 0.04 10.97
CA ALA A 20 -9.18 -0.81 10.45
C ALA A 20 -7.80 -0.15 10.54
N TYR A 21 -7.64 1.11 10.11
CA TYR A 21 -6.37 1.81 10.24
C TYR A 21 -5.92 1.93 11.69
N ASN A 22 -6.84 2.27 12.59
CA ASN A 22 -6.53 2.36 14.01
C ASN A 22 -6.07 1.01 14.59
N LYS A 23 -6.66 -0.11 14.15
CA LYS A 23 -6.18 -1.45 14.54
C LYS A 23 -4.74 -1.68 14.10
N SER A 24 -4.40 -1.40 12.84
CA SER A 24 -3.04 -1.60 12.33
C SER A 24 -2.03 -0.65 12.99
N ILE A 25 -2.40 0.60 13.23
CA ILE A 25 -1.56 1.57 13.95
C ILE A 25 -1.33 1.12 15.39
N ALA A 26 -2.38 0.67 16.09
CA ALA A 26 -2.26 0.16 17.45
C ALA A 26 -1.35 -1.07 17.52
N LEU A 27 -1.52 -2.02 16.57
CA LEU A 27 -0.68 -3.21 16.49
C LEU A 27 0.80 -2.88 16.22
N PHE A 28 1.07 -1.90 15.34
CA PHE A 28 2.42 -1.40 15.12
C PHE A 28 3.00 -0.74 16.37
N GLY A 29 2.19 0.02 17.11
CA GLY A 29 2.60 0.63 18.38
C GLY A 29 2.97 -0.40 19.45
N GLU A 30 2.28 -1.54 19.47
CA GLU A 30 2.55 -2.64 20.41
C GLU A 30 3.78 -3.47 19.99
N TYR A 31 3.96 -3.72 18.69
CA TYR A 31 5.06 -4.54 18.15
C TYR A 31 5.84 -3.84 17.03
N PRO A 32 6.58 -2.75 17.33
CA PRO A 32 7.16 -1.91 16.28
C PRO A 32 8.31 -2.57 15.52
N ILE A 33 9.07 -3.48 16.14
CA ILE A 33 10.29 -4.04 15.56
C ILE A 33 10.00 -5.24 14.66
N PHE A 34 9.25 -6.21 15.18
CA PHE A 34 8.98 -7.49 14.50
C PHE A 34 7.53 -7.63 14.00
N GLY A 35 6.66 -6.68 14.32
CA GLY A 35 5.24 -6.72 13.98
C GLY A 35 4.45 -7.79 14.73
N GLY A 36 3.14 -7.83 14.46
CA GLY A 36 2.21 -8.78 15.07
C GLY A 36 2.30 -10.22 14.55
N ILE A 37 3.24 -10.54 13.65
CA ILE A 37 3.41 -11.89 13.08
C ILE A 37 3.72 -12.96 14.14
N GLN A 38 4.26 -12.56 15.29
CA GLN A 38 4.61 -13.46 16.38
C GLN A 38 3.40 -13.89 17.22
N ASN A 39 2.31 -13.12 17.16
CA ASN A 39 1.08 -13.44 17.88
C ASN A 39 0.18 -14.32 17.00
N LYS A 40 -0.51 -15.28 17.63
CA LYS A 40 -1.59 -16.01 16.97
C LYS A 40 -2.67 -15.01 16.58
N LEU A 41 -2.64 -14.54 15.33
CA LEU A 41 -3.63 -13.63 14.79
C LEU A 41 -5.01 -14.28 14.97
N GLY A 42 -5.84 -13.67 15.81
CA GLY A 42 -7.19 -14.17 16.08
C GLY A 42 -8.00 -14.11 14.79
N LYS A 43 -8.57 -15.23 14.36
CA LYS A 43 -9.51 -15.25 13.23
C LYS A 43 -10.91 -15.00 13.74
N ASN A 44 -11.69 -14.20 13.03
CA ASN A 44 -13.13 -14.12 13.28
C ASN A 44 -13.84 -15.40 12.78
N ASN A 45 -15.14 -15.53 13.06
CA ASN A 45 -15.96 -16.68 12.63
C ASN A 45 -16.06 -16.83 11.10
N TYR A 46 -15.59 -15.85 10.32
CA TYR A 46 -15.55 -15.85 8.86
C TYR A 46 -14.14 -16.13 8.29
N GLY A 47 -13.17 -16.44 9.15
CA GLY A 47 -11.79 -16.73 8.73
C GLY A 47 -10.94 -15.49 8.43
N GLU A 48 -11.49 -14.28 8.59
CA GLU A 48 -10.75 -13.03 8.44
C GLU A 48 -9.85 -12.81 9.65
N LEU A 49 -8.63 -12.31 9.39
CA LEU A 49 -7.66 -11.99 10.43
C LEU A 49 -8.18 -10.74 11.17
N ASN A 50 -8.63 -10.91 12.40
CA ASN A 50 -9.24 -9.83 13.19
C ASN A 50 -8.20 -8.88 13.81
N SER A 51 -6.91 -9.17 13.60
CA SER A 51 -5.79 -8.52 14.28
C SER A 51 -5.25 -7.28 13.56
N PHE A 52 -5.56 -7.05 12.28
CA PHE A 52 -5.11 -5.84 11.57
C PHE A 52 -6.10 -5.44 10.45
N GLY A 53 -6.02 -4.19 10.02
CA GLY A 53 -7.05 -3.46 9.28
C GLY A 53 -7.28 -3.84 7.81
N GLN A 54 -6.37 -4.57 7.16
CA GLN A 54 -6.49 -5.04 5.77
C GLN A 54 -6.99 -3.99 4.75
N HIS A 55 -6.67 -2.72 4.96
CA HIS A 55 -7.14 -1.62 4.12
C HIS A 55 -6.00 -0.67 3.72
N SER A 56 -4.78 -0.87 4.21
CA SER A 56 -3.65 -0.01 3.89
C SER A 56 -2.43 -0.86 3.68
N GLN A 57 -1.94 -0.94 2.44
CA GLN A 57 -0.76 -1.74 2.14
C GLN A 57 0.44 -1.34 3.00
N ILE A 58 0.65 -0.04 3.21
CA ILE A 58 1.78 0.47 3.98
C ILE A 58 1.57 0.19 5.46
N ILE A 59 0.47 0.68 6.05
CA ILE A 59 0.25 0.57 7.50
C ILE A 59 0.15 -0.89 7.93
N ASP A 60 -0.50 -1.74 7.12
CA ASP A 60 -0.65 -3.17 7.42
C ASP A 60 0.69 -3.90 7.35
N THR A 61 1.59 -3.52 6.44
CA THR A 61 2.93 -4.14 6.37
C THR A 61 3.77 -3.75 7.58
N PHE A 62 3.72 -2.48 8.02
CA PHE A 62 4.35 -2.06 9.26
C PHE A 62 3.77 -2.81 10.46
N ALA A 63 2.45 -2.93 10.54
CA ALA A 63 1.77 -3.62 11.65
C ALA A 63 2.10 -5.11 11.71
N LEU A 64 2.19 -5.79 10.55
CA LEU A 64 2.44 -7.22 10.47
C LEU A 64 3.90 -7.60 10.64
N PHE A 65 4.80 -6.89 9.97
CA PHE A 65 6.20 -7.29 9.81
C PHE A 65 7.18 -6.34 10.52
N GLY A 66 6.67 -5.26 11.11
CA GLY A 66 7.47 -4.29 11.84
C GLY A 66 8.21 -3.29 10.97
N PHE A 67 9.00 -2.46 11.63
CA PHE A 67 9.66 -1.29 11.06
C PHE A 67 10.62 -1.64 9.93
N PHE A 68 11.48 -2.64 10.12
CA PHE A 68 12.51 -2.97 9.13
C PHE A 68 11.91 -3.41 7.81
N VAL A 69 10.90 -4.29 7.85
CA VAL A 69 10.24 -4.79 6.64
C VAL A 69 9.39 -3.69 6.00
N GLY A 70 8.68 -2.88 6.80
CA GLY A 70 7.94 -1.73 6.30
C GLY A 70 8.84 -0.73 5.55
N ILE A 71 10.02 -0.42 6.10
CA ILE A 71 11.00 0.47 5.44
C ILE A 71 11.54 -0.16 4.15
N ILE A 72 11.84 -1.46 4.14
CA ILE A 72 12.27 -2.16 2.93
C ILE A 72 11.19 -2.08 1.84
N GLN A 73 9.93 -2.25 2.20
CA GLN A 73 8.82 -2.13 1.25
C GLN A 73 8.74 -0.71 0.67
N LEU A 74 8.79 0.33 1.53
CA LEU A 74 8.83 1.72 1.06
C LEU A 74 10.02 1.95 0.11
N PHE A 75 11.19 1.44 0.46
CA PHE A 75 12.37 1.52 -0.40
C PHE A 75 12.14 0.87 -1.76
N ILE A 76 11.58 -0.35 -1.82
CA ILE A 76 11.27 -1.04 -3.08
C ILE A 76 10.28 -0.23 -3.93
N TYR A 77 9.26 0.35 -3.29
CA TYR A 77 8.23 1.13 -3.95
C TYR A 77 8.76 2.45 -4.53
N PHE A 78 9.60 3.14 -3.77
CA PHE A 78 10.10 4.44 -4.18
C PHE A 78 11.34 4.36 -5.08
N LYS A 79 12.19 3.34 -4.94
CA LYS A 79 13.46 3.21 -5.68
C LYS A 79 13.35 3.37 -7.20
N PRO A 80 12.43 2.70 -7.93
CA PRO A 80 12.42 2.82 -9.39
C PRO A 80 12.04 4.22 -9.85
N ILE A 81 11.17 4.91 -9.11
CA ILE A 81 10.74 6.27 -9.44
C ILE A 81 11.80 7.28 -9.02
N LEU A 82 12.38 7.14 -7.83
CA LEU A 82 13.52 7.96 -7.37
C LEU A 82 14.73 7.84 -8.29
N ASN A 83 15.06 6.62 -8.75
CA ASN A 83 16.14 6.42 -9.71
C ASN A 83 15.90 7.21 -11.00
N ARG A 84 14.64 7.31 -11.46
CA ARG A 84 14.29 8.09 -12.66
C ARG A 84 14.37 9.60 -12.41
N LEU A 85 13.92 10.05 -11.24
CA LEU A 85 14.02 11.44 -10.82
C LEU A 85 15.47 11.93 -10.69
N ILE A 86 16.37 11.08 -10.17
CA ILE A 86 17.75 11.47 -9.83
C ILE A 86 18.72 11.23 -10.99
N LYS A 87 18.54 10.15 -11.77
CA LYS A 87 19.50 9.75 -12.81
C LYS A 87 19.32 10.56 -14.10
N GLU A 88 18.13 11.10 -14.36
CA GLU A 88 17.84 11.98 -15.49
C GLU A 88 17.94 13.45 -15.06
N ARG A 89 19.19 13.92 -14.88
CA ARG A 89 19.59 15.21 -14.27
C ARG A 89 19.04 16.51 -14.92
N ILE A 90 18.05 16.47 -15.80
CA ILE A 90 17.68 17.65 -16.60
C ILE A 90 16.28 18.16 -16.27
N TYR A 91 15.30 17.28 -16.00
CA TYR A 91 13.96 17.68 -15.53
C TYR A 91 13.33 16.59 -14.68
N VAL A 92 12.76 16.97 -13.52
CA VAL A 92 11.81 16.11 -12.80
C VAL A 92 10.67 15.84 -13.76
N ASN A 93 10.57 14.62 -14.28
CA ASN A 93 9.46 14.26 -15.14
C ASN A 93 8.17 14.38 -14.32
N SER A 94 7.36 15.41 -14.61
CA SER A 94 6.12 15.70 -13.87
C SER A 94 5.22 14.47 -13.79
N LEU A 95 5.20 13.65 -14.86
CA LEU A 95 4.46 12.39 -14.87
C LEU A 95 5.00 11.38 -13.85
N SER A 96 6.33 11.29 -13.68
CA SER A 96 6.96 10.43 -12.66
C SER A 96 6.63 10.88 -11.25
N LEU A 97 6.64 12.18 -11.01
CA LEU A 97 6.26 12.73 -9.72
C LEU A 97 4.76 12.50 -9.42
N SER A 98 3.89 12.73 -10.40
CA SER A 98 2.45 12.46 -10.26
C SER A 98 2.19 10.98 -9.98
N MET A 99 2.83 10.07 -10.73
CA MET A 99 2.71 8.63 -10.49
C MET A 99 3.20 8.22 -9.10
N LEU A 100 4.30 8.82 -8.61
CA LEU A 100 4.80 8.60 -7.26
C LEU A 100 3.76 8.95 -6.20
N ILE A 101 3.22 10.18 -6.29
CA ILE A 101 2.26 10.71 -5.33
C ILE A 101 0.97 9.88 -5.37
N SER A 102 0.44 9.60 -6.56
CA SER A 102 -0.76 8.78 -6.72
C SER A 102 -0.57 7.37 -6.16
N PHE A 103 0.53 6.70 -6.52
CA PHE A 103 0.81 5.35 -6.01
C PHE A 103 0.99 5.34 -4.50
N PHE A 104 1.69 6.32 -3.93
CA PHE A 104 1.86 6.45 -2.49
C PHE A 104 0.51 6.65 -1.78
N THR A 105 -0.30 7.60 -2.24
CA THR A 105 -1.64 7.86 -1.67
C THR A 105 -2.53 6.63 -1.75
N ILE A 106 -2.54 5.92 -2.88
CA ILE A 106 -3.30 4.67 -3.03
C ILE A 106 -2.79 3.61 -2.06
N SER A 107 -1.47 3.46 -1.90
CA SER A 107 -0.87 2.45 -1.02
C SER A 107 -1.09 2.75 0.47
N VAL A 108 -1.24 4.02 0.86
CA VAL A 108 -1.60 4.41 2.23
C VAL A 108 -3.09 4.17 2.49
N LEU A 109 -3.96 4.43 1.51
CA LEU A 109 -5.42 4.39 1.71
C LEU A 109 -6.08 3.08 1.28
N ASN A 110 -5.36 2.21 0.59
CA ASN A 110 -5.87 0.93 0.08
C ASN A 110 -4.76 -0.13 0.06
N ASN A 111 -5.18 -1.39 -0.05
CA ASN A 111 -4.26 -2.46 -0.39
C ASN A 111 -3.84 -2.34 -1.86
N VAL A 112 -2.56 -2.57 -2.13
CA VAL A 112 -2.03 -2.54 -3.49
C VAL A 112 -2.30 -3.89 -4.11
N THR A 113 -3.25 -3.95 -5.03
CA THR A 113 -3.51 -5.16 -5.80
C THR A 113 -2.36 -5.43 -6.78
N PRO A 114 -2.15 -6.70 -7.19
CA PRO A 114 -1.15 -7.04 -8.19
C PRO A 114 -1.27 -6.24 -9.49
N SER A 115 -2.49 -5.85 -9.89
CA SER A 115 -2.73 -5.01 -11.08
C SER A 115 -2.16 -3.59 -10.93
N ILE A 116 -2.26 -2.98 -9.75
CA ILE A 116 -1.65 -1.67 -9.46
C ILE A 116 -0.12 -1.81 -9.52
N GLY A 117 0.43 -2.88 -8.93
CA GLY A 117 1.86 -3.18 -9.03
C GLY A 117 2.34 -3.32 -10.48
N LEU A 118 1.61 -4.08 -11.30
CA LEU A 118 1.92 -4.26 -12.71
C LEU A 118 1.91 -2.92 -13.48
N ALA A 119 0.92 -2.06 -13.22
CA ALA A 119 0.84 -0.75 -13.86
C ALA A 119 2.03 0.14 -13.53
N VAL A 120 2.44 0.20 -12.25
CA VAL A 120 3.52 1.09 -11.78
C VAL A 120 4.91 0.56 -12.14
N PHE A 121 5.14 -0.76 -12.06
CA PHE A 121 6.47 -1.34 -12.24
C PHE A 121 6.76 -1.84 -13.66
N PHE A 122 5.74 -2.03 -14.51
CA PHE A 122 5.94 -2.51 -15.89
C PHE A 122 5.36 -1.56 -16.93
N ILE A 123 4.06 -1.26 -16.89
CA ILE A 123 3.40 -0.46 -17.93
C ILE A 123 3.97 0.95 -17.97
N TYR A 124 4.00 1.63 -16.83
CA TYR A 124 4.49 2.99 -16.72
C TYR A 124 5.95 3.14 -17.19
N PRO A 125 6.88 2.28 -16.75
CA PRO A 125 8.23 2.20 -17.29
C PRO A 125 8.31 2.11 -18.80
N THR A 126 7.53 1.20 -19.38
CA THR A 126 7.52 0.92 -20.82
C THR A 126 7.03 2.13 -21.62
N LEU A 127 5.98 2.81 -21.17
CA LEU A 127 5.43 3.99 -21.84
C LEU A 127 6.43 5.15 -21.90
N ILE A 128 7.20 5.36 -20.83
CA ILE A 128 8.25 6.39 -20.82
C ILE A 128 9.35 6.04 -21.82
N GLU A 129 9.79 4.79 -21.86
CA GLU A 129 10.84 4.38 -22.79
C GLU A 129 10.38 4.52 -24.25
N LEU A 130 9.15 4.12 -24.56
CA LEU A 130 8.57 4.31 -25.90
C LEU A 130 8.47 5.79 -26.30
N ASN A 131 8.07 6.67 -25.38
CA ASN A 131 8.01 8.11 -25.65
C ASN A 131 9.39 8.72 -25.89
N LYS A 132 10.44 8.21 -25.24
CA LYS A 132 11.81 8.65 -25.52
C LYS A 132 12.28 8.23 -26.90
N VAL A 133 12.02 6.98 -27.29
CA VAL A 133 12.40 6.46 -28.62
C VAL A 133 11.72 7.23 -29.75
N LYS A 134 10.49 7.72 -29.55
CA LYS A 134 9.77 8.53 -30.56
C LYS A 134 10.28 9.96 -30.71
N ASN A 135 10.98 10.49 -29.70
CA ASN A 135 11.46 11.89 -29.68
C ASN A 135 12.96 12.00 -30.02
N VAL A 136 13.54 10.93 -30.58
CA VAL A 136 14.89 10.86 -31.16
C VAL A 136 14.74 10.63 -32.66
#